data_AF-A0A8J6SCH2-F1
#
_entry.id   AF-A0A8J6SCH2-F1
#
_cell.length_a   1.000
_cell.length_b   1.000
_cell.length_c   1.000
_cell.angle_alpha   90.00
_cell.angle_beta   90.00
_cell.angle_gamma   90.00
#
_symmetry.space_group_name_H-M   'P 1'
#
loop_
_entity.id
_entity.type
_entity.pdbx_description
1 polymer ?
#
loop_
_entity_poly.entity_id
_entity_poly.type
_entity_poly.pdbx_seq_one_letter_code
_entity_poly.pdbx_strand_id
1 'polypeptide(L)'
;MTKEKEDQPKNQEYQLTLAELRKRAGLTQRKLADILDVTIKTVSAWERGEHEPCLTLTQTKKLVDGLQCSLNELIVATGKQLSTEEEEPRLTFTQTKRLTEILQCSLDDLVAAMEKHPPQKRN
;
A
#
# COMPACT_ATOMS: atom_id res chain seq x y z
N MET A 1 39.83 -3.99 -31.59
CA MET A 1 40.20 -4.23 -30.18
C MET A 1 39.86 -3.00 -29.35
N THR A 2 38.58 -2.80 -29.02
CA THR A 2 38.11 -2.08 -27.83
C THR A 2 36.64 -2.47 -27.67
N LYS A 3 36.33 -2.99 -26.49
CA LYS A 3 35.16 -3.81 -26.18
C LYS A 3 33.88 -2.97 -26.22
N GLU A 4 32.90 -3.44 -26.99
CA GLU A 4 31.50 -3.06 -26.84
C GLU A 4 31.09 -3.42 -25.41
N LYS A 5 30.74 -2.42 -24.60
CA LYS A 5 30.15 -2.64 -23.29
C LYS A 5 28.70 -3.02 -23.54
N GLU A 6 28.47 -4.31 -23.54
CA GLU A 6 27.17 -4.96 -23.40
C GLU A 6 26.52 -4.44 -22.10
N ASP A 7 25.60 -3.49 -22.23
CA ASP A 7 24.85 -2.94 -21.11
C ASP A 7 23.80 -4.00 -20.71
N GLN A 8 24.18 -4.87 -19.79
CA GLN A 8 23.29 -5.88 -19.22
C GLN A 8 22.08 -5.20 -18.57
N PRO A 9 20.85 -5.68 -18.81
CA PRO A 9 19.68 -5.16 -18.11
C PRO A 9 19.87 -5.44 -16.62
N LYS A 10 20.02 -4.38 -15.82
CA LYS A 10 20.07 -4.48 -14.38
C LYS A 10 18.75 -5.11 -13.92
N ASN A 11 18.84 -6.33 -13.41
CA ASN A 11 17.75 -7.04 -12.76
C ASN A 11 17.43 -6.33 -11.44
N GLN A 12 16.84 -5.13 -11.52
CA GLN A 12 16.23 -4.46 -10.39
C GLN A 12 14.86 -5.08 -10.22
N GLU A 13 14.69 -5.88 -9.17
CA GLU A 13 13.35 -6.13 -8.63
C GLU A 13 12.68 -4.77 -8.45
N TYR A 14 11.72 -4.45 -9.32
CA TYR A 14 10.91 -3.24 -9.24
C TYR A 14 10.06 -3.36 -7.98
N GLN A 15 10.60 -2.95 -6.85
CA GLN A 15 9.82 -2.81 -5.62
C GLN A 15 8.92 -1.60 -5.79
N LEU A 16 7.62 -1.86 -5.93
CA LEU A 16 6.61 -0.82 -5.97
C LEU A 16 6.70 0.02 -4.69
N THR A 17 6.95 1.33 -4.81
CA THR A 17 7.05 2.24 -3.66
C THR A 17 5.90 3.25 -3.59
N LEU A 18 5.66 3.80 -2.40
CA LEU A 18 4.68 4.88 -2.22
C LEU A 18 5.00 6.10 -3.11
N ALA A 19 6.30 6.39 -3.31
CA ALA A 19 6.76 7.47 -4.17
C ALA A 19 6.41 7.23 -5.64
N GLU A 20 6.49 5.99 -6.11
CA GLU A 20 6.11 5.61 -7.48
C GLU A 20 4.61 5.70 -7.69
N LEU A 21 3.80 5.20 -6.74
CA LEU A 21 2.34 5.35 -6.78
C LEU A 21 1.94 6.83 -6.84
N ARG A 22 2.57 7.67 -6.02
CA ARG A 22 2.31 9.12 -6.02
C ARG A 22 2.67 9.77 -7.36
N LYS A 23 3.84 9.43 -7.92
CA LYS A 23 4.28 9.96 -9.22
C LYS A 23 3.36 9.50 -10.35
N ARG A 24 2.90 8.24 -10.33
CA ARG A 24 1.92 7.69 -11.29
C ARG A 24 0.60 8.46 -11.27
N ALA A 25 0.15 8.86 -10.08
CA ALA A 25 -1.03 9.70 -9.90
C ALA A 25 -0.80 11.20 -10.21
N GLY A 26 0.42 11.61 -10.62
CA GLY A 26 0.73 13.00 -10.93
C GLY A 26 0.73 13.94 -9.72
N LEU A 27 0.85 13.41 -8.50
CA LEU A 27 0.76 14.21 -7.27
C LEU A 27 2.13 14.67 -6.77
N THR A 28 2.19 15.87 -6.20
CA THR A 28 3.34 16.32 -5.40
C THR A 28 3.24 15.80 -3.97
N GLN A 29 4.36 15.73 -3.24
CA GLN A 29 4.33 15.36 -1.81
C GLN A 29 3.44 16.30 -1.00
N ARG A 30 3.42 17.60 -1.35
CA ARG A 30 2.49 18.59 -0.76
C ARG A 30 1.04 18.21 -1.00
N LYS A 31 0.67 17.93 -2.25
CA LYS A 31 -0.73 17.63 -2.56
C LYS A 31 -1.21 16.37 -1.85
N LEU A 32 -0.36 15.35 -1.76
CA LEU A 32 -0.66 14.13 -1.01
C LEU A 32 -0.80 14.40 0.51
N ALA A 33 0.08 15.23 1.06
CA ALA A 33 0.01 15.65 2.46
C ALA A 33 -1.30 16.39 2.76
N ASP A 34 -1.72 17.30 1.87
CA ASP A 34 -2.98 18.04 2.01
C ASP A 34 -4.21 17.12 1.93
N ILE A 35 -4.19 16.07 1.09
CA ILE A 35 -5.29 15.08 0.99
C ILE A 35 -5.47 14.33 2.31
N LEU A 36 -4.36 13.94 2.94
CA LEU A 36 -4.33 13.11 4.15
C LEU A 36 -4.38 13.88 5.46
N ASP A 37 -4.32 15.21 5.39
CA ASP A 37 -4.20 16.11 6.53
C ASP A 37 -2.97 15.77 7.41
N VAL A 38 -1.81 15.61 6.74
CA VAL A 38 -0.51 15.38 7.38
C VAL A 38 0.50 16.39 6.89
N THR A 39 1.71 16.39 7.48
CA THR A 39 2.77 17.27 7.01
C THR A 39 3.47 16.69 5.77
N ILE A 40 4.06 17.54 4.92
CA ILE A 40 4.94 17.06 3.83
C ILE A 40 6.07 16.18 4.39
N LYS A 41 6.61 16.56 5.57
CA LYS A 41 7.69 15.81 6.21
C LYS A 41 7.26 14.37 6.53
N THR A 42 6.01 14.19 6.96
CA THR A 42 5.39 12.87 7.18
C THR A 42 5.39 12.04 5.89
N VAL A 43 4.86 12.60 4.79
CA VAL A 43 4.86 11.92 3.47
C VAL A 43 6.28 11.59 3.01
N SER A 44 7.20 12.52 3.21
CA SER A 44 8.61 12.37 2.85
C SER A 44 9.28 11.22 3.63
N ALA A 45 8.97 11.08 4.92
CA ALA A 45 9.46 9.99 5.76
C ALA A 45 8.89 8.62 5.33
N TRP A 46 7.60 8.57 4.98
CA TRP A 46 6.97 7.36 4.43
C TRP A 46 7.61 6.92 3.13
N GLU A 47 7.84 7.86 2.19
CA GLU A 47 8.47 7.56 0.90
C GLU A 47 9.93 7.11 1.02
N ARG A 48 10.61 7.45 2.11
CA ARG A 48 11.96 6.95 2.42
C ARG A 48 11.95 5.65 3.24
N GLY A 49 10.79 5.15 3.64
CA GLY A 49 10.67 3.97 4.50
C GLY A 49 11.16 4.18 5.94
N GLU A 50 11.25 5.43 6.40
CA GLU A 50 11.67 5.74 7.78
C GLU A 50 10.59 5.35 8.80
N HIS A 51 9.32 5.50 8.42
CA HIS A 51 8.17 5.18 9.25
C HIS A 51 7.07 4.53 8.40
N GLU A 52 6.41 3.53 8.96
CA GLU A 52 5.19 2.98 8.37
C GLU A 52 4.02 3.96 8.60
N PRO A 53 3.16 4.18 7.59
CA PRO A 53 2.01 5.05 7.75
C PRO A 53 0.96 4.40 8.67
N CYS A 54 0.81 4.94 9.89
CA CYS A 54 -0.33 4.63 10.75
C CYS A 54 -1.55 5.45 10.30
N LEU A 55 -2.40 4.83 9.48
CA LEU A 55 -3.56 5.48 8.87
C LEU A 55 -4.87 5.03 9.51
N THR A 56 -5.79 5.98 9.70
CA THR A 56 -7.19 5.65 9.92
C THR A 56 -7.83 5.10 8.65
N LEU A 57 -8.94 4.37 8.76
CA LEU A 57 -9.68 3.83 7.60
C LEU A 57 -10.02 4.91 6.56
N THR A 58 -10.41 6.09 7.03
CA THR A 58 -10.72 7.23 6.18
C THR A 58 -9.48 7.75 5.45
N GLN A 59 -8.32 7.79 6.13
CA GLN A 59 -7.06 8.17 5.50
C GLN A 59 -6.60 7.12 4.49
N THR A 60 -6.75 5.82 4.80
CA THR A 60 -6.46 4.74 3.86
C THR A 60 -7.29 4.86 2.59
N LYS A 61 -8.59 5.12 2.72
CA LYS A 61 -9.44 5.39 1.54
C LYS A 61 -8.97 6.60 0.75
N LYS A 62 -8.78 7.74 1.42
CA LYS A 62 -8.29 8.97 0.75
C LYS A 62 -6.97 8.74 0.02
N LEU A 63 -6.11 7.89 0.59
CA LEU A 63 -4.83 7.53 0.00
C LEU A 63 -5.02 6.68 -1.27
N VAL A 64 -5.82 5.62 -1.19
CA VAL A 64 -6.19 4.77 -2.33
C VAL A 64 -6.82 5.59 -3.46
N ASP A 65 -7.81 6.42 -3.14
CA ASP A 65 -8.52 7.28 -4.09
C ASP A 65 -7.57 8.31 -4.72
N GLY A 66 -6.73 8.95 -3.91
CA GLY A 66 -5.78 9.97 -4.36
C GLY A 66 -4.64 9.41 -5.22
N LEU A 67 -4.15 8.21 -4.90
CA LEU A 67 -3.10 7.53 -5.66
C LEU A 67 -3.63 6.75 -6.87
N GLN A 68 -4.94 6.60 -7.00
CA GLN A 68 -5.58 5.81 -8.05
C GLN A 68 -4.95 4.41 -8.15
N CYS A 69 -4.76 3.76 -6.99
CA CYS A 69 -4.19 2.42 -6.89
C CYS A 69 -5.17 1.48 -6.19
N SER A 70 -4.91 0.18 -6.26
CA SER A 70 -5.62 -0.80 -5.43
C SER A 70 -5.10 -0.80 -3.98
N LEU A 71 -5.89 -1.34 -3.06
CA LEU A 71 -5.45 -1.56 -1.67
C LEU A 71 -4.22 -2.48 -1.61
N ASN A 72 -4.16 -3.50 -2.47
CA ASN A 72 -3.01 -4.40 -2.56
C ASN A 72 -1.74 -3.68 -2.99
N GLU A 73 -1.81 -2.83 -4.01
CA GLU A 73 -0.67 -2.00 -4.43
C GLU A 73 -0.20 -1.10 -3.29
N LEU A 74 -1.14 -0.52 -2.53
CA LEU A 74 -0.80 0.30 -1.36
C LEU A 74 -0.08 -0.52 -0.29
N ILE A 75 -0.58 -1.71 0.04
CA ILE A 75 0.05 -2.62 1.02
C ILE A 75 1.47 -2.98 0.59
N VAL A 76 1.70 -3.32 -0.68
CA VAL A 76 3.05 -3.61 -1.19
C VAL A 76 3.94 -2.37 -1.10
N ALA A 77 3.38 -1.19 -1.39
CA ALA A 77 4.12 0.08 -1.41
C ALA A 77 4.47 0.65 -0.03
N THR A 78 3.76 0.26 1.01
CA THR A 78 3.97 0.73 2.39
C THR A 78 4.48 -0.36 3.33
N GLY A 79 4.27 -1.63 2.98
CA GLY A 79 4.69 -2.78 3.76
C GLY A 79 6.18 -3.00 3.63
N LYS A 80 6.87 -3.08 4.77
CA LYS A 80 8.24 -3.60 4.81
C LYS A 80 8.15 -5.10 4.57
N GLN A 81 8.92 -5.63 3.61
CA GLN A 81 9.06 -7.05 3.24
C GLN A 81 8.59 -7.96 4.39
N LEU A 82 7.40 -8.56 4.24
CA LEU A 82 6.83 -9.47 5.23
C LEU A 82 7.78 -10.65 5.39
N SER A 83 8.68 -10.59 6.38
CA SER A 83 9.22 -11.78 6.99
C SER A 83 8.06 -12.44 7.72
N THR A 84 7.55 -13.50 7.09
CA THR A 84 6.66 -14.53 7.62
C THR A 84 6.65 -14.62 9.15
N GLU A 85 5.44 -14.69 9.72
CA GLU A 85 5.10 -14.89 11.14
C GLU A 85 4.70 -13.64 11.95
N GLU A 86 3.74 -12.85 11.46
CA GLU A 86 3.02 -11.87 12.29
C GLU A 86 1.52 -12.20 12.22
N GLU A 87 0.84 -12.26 13.38
CA GLU A 87 -0.60 -12.53 13.46
C GLU A 87 -1.38 -11.59 12.54
N GLU A 88 -2.24 -12.13 11.66
CA GLU A 88 -3.09 -11.27 10.85
C GLU A 88 -3.95 -10.37 11.75
N PRO A 89 -3.94 -9.04 11.54
CA PRO A 89 -4.69 -8.12 12.37
C PRO A 89 -6.19 -8.40 12.25
N ARG A 90 -6.81 -8.91 13.31
CA ARG A 90 -8.25 -9.14 13.37
C ARG A 90 -9.00 -7.86 13.67
N LEU A 91 -9.91 -7.50 12.77
CA LEU A 91 -10.81 -6.37 12.92
C LEU A 91 -12.07 -6.77 13.69
N THR A 92 -12.58 -5.87 14.52
CA THR A 92 -13.89 -6.03 15.17
C THR A 92 -15.01 -5.88 14.15
N PHE A 93 -16.20 -6.45 14.43
CA PHE A 93 -17.37 -6.30 13.55
C PHE A 93 -17.69 -4.84 13.21
N THR A 94 -17.58 -3.92 14.19
CA THR A 94 -17.78 -2.48 13.97
C THR A 94 -16.73 -1.89 13.02
N GLN A 95 -15.47 -2.32 13.13
CA GLN A 95 -14.41 -1.90 12.21
C GLN A 95 -14.63 -2.49 10.81
N THR A 96 -14.99 -3.76 10.70
CA THR A 96 -15.32 -4.43 9.43
C THR A 96 -16.49 -3.76 8.72
N LYS A 97 -17.57 -3.45 9.45
CA LYS A 97 -18.73 -2.74 8.91
C LYS A 97 -18.36 -1.33 8.43
N ARG A 98 -17.56 -0.59 9.21
CA ARG A 98 -17.08 0.73 8.79
C ARG A 98 -16.19 0.65 7.55
N LEU A 99 -15.35 -0.39 7.45
CA LEU A 99 -14.51 -0.62 6.29
C LEU A 99 -15.33 -0.86 5.02
N THR A 100 -16.34 -1.73 5.06
CA THR A 100 -17.22 -2.00 3.91
C THR A 100 -17.97 -0.73 3.48
N GLU A 101 -18.47 0.06 4.42
CA GLU A 101 -19.14 1.35 4.15
C GLU A 101 -18.18 2.36 3.50
N ILE A 102 -16.96 2.48 4.04
CA ILE A 102 -15.94 3.41 3.54
C ILE A 102 -15.51 2.99 2.14
N LEU A 103 -15.10 1.74 1.94
CA LEU A 103 -14.56 1.24 0.68
C LEU A 103 -15.63 1.01 -0.40
N GLN A 104 -16.91 1.17 -0.08
CA GLN A 104 -18.04 0.93 -1.01
C GLN A 104 -17.99 -0.48 -1.63
N CYS A 105 -17.54 -1.48 -0.87
CA CYS A 105 -17.52 -2.88 -1.29
C CYS A 105 -18.57 -3.69 -0.51
N SER A 106 -19.15 -4.71 -1.15
CA SER A 106 -20.05 -5.62 -0.45
C SER A 106 -19.25 -6.45 0.55
N LEU A 107 -19.91 -6.87 1.65
CA LEU A 107 -19.34 -7.87 2.54
C LEU A 107 -19.05 -9.18 1.77
N ASP A 108 -19.84 -9.48 0.74
CA ASP A 108 -19.63 -10.64 -0.13
C ASP A 108 -18.34 -10.54 -0.97
N ASP A 109 -17.97 -9.33 -1.41
CA ASP A 109 -16.71 -9.11 -2.13
C ASP A 109 -15.51 -9.32 -1.20
N LEU A 110 -15.65 -8.93 0.08
CA LEU A 110 -14.66 -9.11 1.13
C LEU A 110 -14.50 -10.60 1.48
N VAL A 111 -15.60 -11.33 1.62
CA VAL A 111 -15.59 -12.79 1.85
C VAL A 111 -14.98 -13.51 0.65
N ALA A 112 -15.35 -13.15 -0.59
CA ALA A 112 -14.77 -13.74 -1.79
C ALA A 112 -13.27 -13.46 -1.94
N ALA A 113 -12.78 -12.30 -1.50
CA ALA A 113 -11.35 -12.00 -1.44
C ALA A 113 -10.61 -12.86 -0.40
N MET A 114 -11.25 -13.11 0.75
CA MET A 114 -10.74 -14.00 1.81
C MET A 114 -10.77 -15.47 1.41
N GLU A 115 -11.76 -15.92 0.63
CA GLU A 115 -11.86 -17.31 0.17
C GLU A 115 -10.80 -17.66 -0.89
N LYS A 116 -10.33 -16.69 -1.68
CA LYS A 116 -9.25 -16.89 -2.67
C LYS A 116 -7.87 -17.13 -2.05
N HIS A 117 -7.69 -16.79 -0.78
CA HIS A 117 -6.48 -17.03 -0.01
C HIS A 117 -6.84 -17.62 1.36
N PRO A 118 -7.14 -18.94 1.42
CA PRO A 118 -7.51 -19.56 2.69
C PRO A 118 -6.37 -19.40 3.71
N PRO A 119 -6.69 -19.14 5.00
CA PRO A 119 -5.68 -19.06 6.04
C PRO A 119 -4.89 -20.38 6.05
N GLN A 120 -3.58 -20.28 5.86
CA GLN A 120 -2.70 -21.44 5.84
C GLN A 120 -2.86 -22.20 7.16
N LYS A 121 -3.44 -23.40 7.11
CA LYS A 121 -3.49 -24.28 8.27
C LYS A 121 -2.06 -24.67 8.65
N ARG A 122 -1.62 -24.19 9.81
CA ARG A 122 -0.36 -24.59 10.44
C ARG A 122 -0.52 -26.04 10.93
N ASN A 123 0.28 -26.96 10.37
CA ASN A 123 0.48 -28.30 10.92
C ASN A 123 1.43 -28.24 12.12
#